data_AF-A0A534Q6G2-F1
#
_entry.id   AF-A0A534Q6G2-F1
#
_cell.length_a   1.000
_cell.length_b   1.000
_cell.length_c   1.000
_cell.angle_alpha   90.00
_cell.angle_beta   90.00
_cell.angle_gamma   90.00
#
_symmetry.space_group_name_H-M   'P 1'
#
loop_
_entity.id
_entity.type
_entity.pdbx_description
1 polymer ?
#
loop_
_entity_poly.entity_id
_entity_poly.type
_entity_poly.pdbx_seq_one_letter_code
_entity_poly.pdbx_strand_id
1 'polypeptide(L)'
;MTLPSGEVRPHWRELVAALQRLGRDEFFRRWREGQRLIEENGVTYNVYGDPRGIDRPWQLDPIPLLVSTEEWAGIEAAISQRALLLDRILADLYGDRRLLHEALLPPELVFGNPGFLRPCRGLPVPGDCHLHLFAA
;
A
#
# COMPACT_ATOMS: atom_id res chain seq x y z
N MET A 1 3.78 8.93 -16.58
CA MET A 1 4.77 9.85 -17.18
C MET A 1 4.15 10.95 -18.04
N THR A 2 3.27 10.64 -19.00
CA THR A 2 2.65 11.64 -19.89
C THR A 2 1.23 12.03 -19.48
N LEU A 3 0.77 13.18 -19.96
CA LEU A 3 -0.62 13.62 -19.95
C LEU A 3 -1.39 12.98 -21.12
N PRO A 4 -2.74 13.01 -21.13
CA PRO A 4 -3.53 12.53 -22.28
C PRO A 4 -3.18 13.22 -23.60
N SER A 5 -2.65 14.45 -23.54
CA SER A 5 -2.12 15.20 -24.69
C SER A 5 -0.81 14.65 -25.26
N GLY A 6 -0.17 13.68 -24.60
CA GLY A 6 1.16 13.16 -24.96
C GLY A 6 2.33 13.93 -24.34
N GLU A 7 2.08 15.08 -23.71
CA GLU A 7 3.12 15.86 -23.05
C GLU A 7 3.64 15.21 -21.76
N VAL A 8 4.92 15.38 -21.46
CA VAL A 8 5.52 14.92 -20.19
C VAL A 8 4.98 15.77 -19.04
N ARG A 9 4.47 15.11 -17.99
CA ARG A 9 3.99 15.77 -16.77
C ARG A 9 5.11 16.63 -16.17
N PRO A 10 4.81 17.83 -15.63
CA PRO A 10 5.84 18.75 -15.13
C PRO A 10 6.84 18.12 -14.15
N HIS A 11 6.35 17.36 -13.16
CA HIS A 11 7.21 16.69 -12.16
C HIS A 11 8.05 15.54 -12.73
N TRP A 12 7.79 15.06 -13.95
CA TRP A 12 8.61 14.06 -14.64
C TRP A 12 9.76 14.66 -15.46
N ARG A 13 9.73 15.97 -15.75
CA ARG A 13 10.66 16.59 -16.71
C ARG A 13 12.12 16.46 -16.30
N GLU A 14 12.42 16.66 -15.02
CA GLU A 14 13.79 16.57 -14.50
C GLU A 14 14.35 15.15 -14.61
N LEU A 15 13.55 14.15 -14.25
CA LEU A 15 13.93 12.74 -14.38
C LEU A 15 14.15 12.37 -15.85
N VAL A 16 13.23 12.76 -16.73
CA VAL A 16 13.37 12.50 -18.18
C VAL A 16 14.63 13.14 -18.74
N ALA A 17 14.91 14.40 -18.41
CA ALA A 17 16.13 15.08 -18.83
C ALA A 17 17.41 14.42 -18.26
N ALA A 18 17.36 13.95 -17.01
CA ALA A 18 18.47 13.23 -16.40
C ALA A 18 18.71 11.88 -17.10
N LEU A 19 17.66 11.13 -17.42
CA LEU A 19 17.76 9.85 -18.15
C LEU A 19 18.28 10.05 -19.58
N GLN A 20 17.83 11.10 -20.27
CA GLN A 20 18.34 11.45 -21.61
C GLN A 20 19.84 11.78 -21.58
N ARG A 21 20.29 12.56 -20.59
CA ARG A 21 21.70 12.90 -20.39
C ARG A 21 22.55 11.69 -19.97
N LEU A 22 21.97 10.75 -19.21
CA LEU A 22 22.65 9.51 -18.83
C LEU A 22 22.95 8.64 -20.05
N GLY A 23 22.02 8.59 -21.01
CA GLY A 23 22.13 7.77 -22.19
C GLY A 23 21.82 6.29 -21.94
N ARG A 24 21.57 5.56 -23.03
CA ARG A 24 21.06 4.18 -22.98
C ARG A 24 22.06 3.20 -22.39
N ASP A 25 23.33 3.27 -22.79
CA ASP A 25 24.33 2.28 -22.41
C ASP A 25 24.65 2.33 -20.92
N GLU A 26 24.83 3.54 -20.39
CA GLU A 26 25.09 3.78 -18.97
C GLU A 26 23.87 3.43 -18.12
N PHE A 27 22.65 3.72 -18.59
CA PHE A 27 21.42 3.30 -17.92
C PHE A 27 21.36 1.79 -17.74
N PHE A 28 21.57 1.01 -18.83
CA PHE A 28 21.54 -0.44 -18.74
C PHE A 28 22.71 -1.02 -17.94
N ARG A 29 23.86 -0.35 -17.92
CA ARG A 29 24.99 -0.73 -17.05
C ARG A 29 24.59 -0.63 -15.58
N ARG A 30 24.00 0.50 -15.16
CA ARG A 30 23.53 0.71 -13.78
C ARG A 30 22.38 -0.22 -13.41
N TRP A 31 21.49 -0.46 -14.36
CA TRP A 31 20.39 -1.40 -14.18
C TRP A 31 20.87 -2.82 -13.85
N ARG A 32 21.78 -3.36 -14.65
CA ARG A 32 22.36 -4.69 -14.41
C ARG A 32 23.09 -4.76 -13.07
N GLU A 33 23.80 -3.70 -12.71
CA GLU A 33 24.46 -3.62 -11.41
C GLU A 33 23.45 -3.64 -10.25
N GLY A 34 22.33 -2.92 -10.38
CA GLY A 34 21.25 -2.98 -9.39
C GLY A 34 20.64 -4.38 -9.23
N GLN A 35 20.40 -5.09 -10.34
CA GLN A 35 19.92 -6.47 -10.31
C GLN A 35 20.94 -7.41 -9.63
N ARG A 36 22.23 -7.27 -9.94
CA ARG A 36 23.30 -8.03 -9.28
C ARG A 36 23.32 -7.79 -7.77
N LEU A 37 23.17 -6.54 -7.33
CA LEU A 37 23.11 -6.21 -5.90
C LEU A 37 21.89 -6.84 -5.21
N ILE A 38 20.74 -6.90 -5.87
CA ILE A 38 19.53 -7.54 -5.33
C ILE A 38 19.77 -9.04 -5.14
N GLU A 39 20.38 -9.69 -6.13
CA GLU A 39 20.75 -11.11 -6.07
C GLU A 39 21.77 -11.37 -4.95
N GLU A 40 22.83 -10.55 -4.85
CA GLU A 40 23.90 -10.70 -3.86
C GLU A 40 23.44 -10.46 -2.42
N ASN A 41 22.50 -9.54 -2.21
CA ASN A 41 21.93 -9.28 -0.88
C ASN A 41 20.83 -10.28 -0.50
N GLY A 42 20.51 -11.25 -1.36
CA GLY A 42 19.49 -12.26 -1.08
C GLY A 42 18.10 -11.65 -0.84
N VAL A 43 17.79 -10.53 -1.47
CA VAL A 43 16.47 -9.88 -1.32
C VAL A 43 15.45 -10.70 -2.09
N THR A 44 14.73 -11.56 -1.38
CA THR A 44 13.70 -12.46 -1.94
C THR A 44 12.30 -12.05 -1.51
N TYR A 45 11.32 -12.32 -2.37
CA TYR A 45 9.91 -12.34 -1.96
C TYR A 45 9.60 -13.69 -1.32
N ASN A 46 9.18 -13.70 -0.05
CA ASN A 46 8.45 -14.84 0.49
C ASN A 46 7.04 -14.84 -0.12
N VAL A 47 6.82 -15.67 -1.14
CA VAL A 47 5.48 -15.90 -1.67
C VAL A 47 4.72 -16.76 -0.65
N TYR A 48 3.96 -16.12 0.24
CA TYR A 48 3.04 -16.82 1.13
C TYR A 48 2.04 -17.63 0.29
N GLY A 49 2.23 -18.95 0.21
CA GLY A 49 1.30 -19.89 -0.43
C GLY A 49 1.80 -20.66 -1.66
N ASP A 50 3.07 -20.56 -2.10
CA ASP A 50 3.59 -21.50 -3.12
C ASP A 50 3.93 -22.86 -2.47
N PRO A 51 3.25 -23.97 -2.83
CA PRO A 51 3.53 -25.30 -2.27
C PRO A 51 4.96 -25.80 -2.52
N ARG A 52 5.69 -25.16 -3.44
CA ARG A 52 7.06 -25.55 -3.81
C ARG A 52 8.15 -24.75 -3.09
N GLY A 53 7.79 -23.75 -2.27
CA GLY A 53 8.77 -22.96 -1.51
C GLY A 53 9.80 -22.24 -2.39
N ILE A 54 9.44 -21.90 -3.62
CA ILE A 54 10.38 -21.29 -4.57
C ILE A 54 10.46 -19.80 -4.27
N ASP A 55 11.56 -19.38 -3.64
CA ASP A 55 11.92 -17.98 -3.53
C ASP A 55 12.05 -17.37 -4.93
N ARG A 56 11.26 -16.34 -5.20
CA ARG A 56 11.44 -15.52 -6.41
C ARG A 56 12.36 -14.35 -6.06
N PRO A 57 13.40 -14.08 -6.87
CA PRO A 57 14.22 -12.90 -6.70
C PRO A 57 13.34 -11.65 -6.82
N TRP A 58 13.56 -10.67 -5.94
CA TRP A 58 12.86 -9.40 -5.99
C TRP A 58 13.15 -8.71 -7.34
N GLN A 59 12.10 -8.24 -8.01
CA GLN A 59 12.25 -7.47 -9.24
C GLN A 59 12.06 -5.99 -8.93
N LEU A 60 13.16 -5.24 -8.93
CA LEU A 60 13.13 -3.77 -8.94
C LEU A 60 12.75 -3.29 -10.35
N ASP A 61 12.07 -2.15 -10.48
CA ASP A 61 11.86 -1.35 -11.71
C ASP A 61 12.90 -0.20 -11.74
N PRO A 62 13.56 0.14 -12.88
CA PRO A 62 14.62 1.15 -12.87
C PRO A 62 14.09 2.57 -12.76
N ILE A 63 12.82 2.73 -13.11
CA ILE A 63 12.17 4.01 -13.30
C ILE A 63 11.26 4.22 -12.09
N PRO A 64 11.60 5.16 -11.19
CA PRO A 64 10.76 5.41 -10.04
C PRO A 64 9.40 5.95 -10.50
N LEU A 65 8.34 5.52 -9.83
CA LEU A 65 7.05 6.17 -9.93
C LEU A 65 7.12 7.51 -9.20
N LEU A 66 7.18 8.61 -9.95
CA LEU A 66 7.14 9.94 -9.37
C LEU A 66 5.71 10.34 -9.05
N VAL A 67 5.48 10.72 -7.80
CA VAL A 67 4.24 11.29 -7.28
C VAL A 67 4.53 12.73 -6.86
N SER A 68 3.73 13.70 -7.30
CA SER A 68 3.96 15.10 -6.92
C SER A 68 3.58 15.35 -5.47
N THR A 69 4.07 16.43 -4.87
CA THR A 69 3.71 16.81 -3.49
C THR A 69 2.21 17.01 -3.32
N GLU A 70 1.54 17.59 -4.32
CA GLU A 70 0.09 17.83 -4.30
C GLU A 70 -0.70 16.52 -4.39
N GLU A 71 -0.26 15.60 -5.26
CA GLU A 71 -0.86 14.28 -5.40
C GLU A 71 -0.66 13.46 -4.11
N TRP A 72 0.55 13.48 -3.56
CA TRP A 72 0.87 12.80 -2.31
C TRP A 72 0.06 13.33 -1.13
N ALA A 73 -0.08 14.65 -0.99
CA ALA A 73 -0.88 15.25 0.08
C ALA A 73 -2.35 14.80 0.02
N GLY A 74 -2.91 14.65 -1.19
CA GLY A 74 -4.26 14.12 -1.38
C GLY A 74 -4.37 12.65 -0.98
N ILE A 75 -3.40 11.82 -1.39
CA ILE A 75 -3.34 10.39 -1.05
C ILE A 75 -3.20 10.21 0.46
N GLU A 76 -2.26 10.92 1.09
CA GLU A 76 -2.00 10.88 2.52
C GLU A 76 -3.27 11.22 3.31
N ALA A 77 -3.91 12.36 3.01
CA ALA A 77 -5.13 12.77 3.68
C ALA A 77 -6.26 11.74 3.53
N ALA A 78 -6.43 11.16 2.33
CA ALA A 78 -7.45 10.16 2.08
C ALA A 78 -7.19 8.84 2.81
N ILE A 79 -5.93 8.35 2.82
CA ILE A 79 -5.54 7.12 3.51
C ILE A 79 -5.70 7.30 5.02
N SER A 80 -5.27 8.44 5.60
CA SER A 80 -5.45 8.74 7.02
C SER A 80 -6.92 8.82 7.41
N GLN A 81 -7.75 9.49 6.60
CA GLN A 81 -9.19 9.57 6.83
C GLN A 81 -9.87 8.19 6.77
N ARG A 82 -9.46 7.34 5.82
CA ARG A 82 -9.96 5.98 5.71
C ARG A 82 -9.52 5.09 6.88
N ALA A 83 -8.27 5.19 7.32
CA ALA A 83 -7.78 4.47 8.48
C ALA A 83 -8.58 4.82 9.74
N LEU A 84 -8.82 6.12 9.97
CA LEU A 84 -9.63 6.59 11.09
C LEU A 84 -11.07 6.07 10.99
N LEU A 85 -11.68 6.13 9.80
CA LEU A 85 -13.04 5.60 9.60
C LEU A 85 -13.10 4.10 9.94
N LEU A 86 -12.16 3.30 9.46
CA LEU A 86 -12.12 1.86 9.71
C LEU A 86 -11.87 1.54 11.18
N ASP A 87 -11.01 2.30 11.86
CA ASP A 87 -10.79 2.21 13.31
C ASP A 87 -12.10 2.44 14.09
N ARG A 88 -12.85 3.49 13.74
CA ARG A 88 -14.16 3.79 14.38
C ARG A 88 -15.22 2.74 14.08
N ILE A 89 -15.22 2.17 12.88
CA ILE A 89 -16.09 1.04 12.54
C ILE A 89 -15.74 -0.16 13.43
N LEU A 90 -14.47 -0.50 13.59
CA LEU A 90 -14.05 -1.61 14.47
C LEU A 90 -14.45 -1.36 15.93
N ALA A 91 -14.28 -0.13 16.43
CA ALA A 91 -14.70 0.26 17.77
C ALA A 91 -16.21 0.07 17.98
N ASP A 92 -17.03 0.51 17.01
CA ASP A 92 -18.48 0.32 17.06
C ASP A 92 -18.86 -1.17 17.03
N LEU A 93 -18.28 -1.95 16.11
CA LEU A 93 -18.61 -3.36 15.93
C LEU A 93 -18.28 -4.22 17.15
N TYR A 94 -17.19 -3.90 17.87
CA TYR A 94 -16.82 -4.59 19.11
C TYR A 94 -17.45 -3.95 20.38
N GLY A 95 -18.06 -2.77 20.25
CA GLY A 95 -18.76 -2.05 21.31
C GLY A 95 -20.28 -2.07 21.15
N ASP A 96 -20.85 -0.88 20.94
CA ASP A 96 -22.29 -0.60 20.97
C ASP A 96 -23.04 -1.08 19.71
N ARG A 97 -22.33 -1.35 18.61
CA ARG A 97 -22.88 -1.87 17.34
C ARG A 97 -23.98 -1.01 16.74
N ARG A 98 -23.85 0.31 16.88
CA ARG A 98 -24.81 1.28 16.33
C ARG A 98 -24.94 1.16 14.82
N LEU A 99 -23.84 0.91 14.10
CA LEU A 99 -23.88 0.74 12.64
C LEU A 99 -24.76 -0.44 12.20
N LEU A 100 -24.84 -1.48 13.03
CA LEU A 100 -25.73 -2.63 12.79
C LEU A 100 -27.18 -2.29 13.16
N HIS A 101 -27.39 -1.66 14.32
CA HIS A 101 -28.72 -1.28 14.80
C HIS A 101 -29.39 -0.24 13.91
N GLU A 102 -28.62 0.69 13.33
CA GLU A 102 -29.07 1.73 12.40
C GLU A 102 -29.10 1.26 10.93
N ALA A 103 -28.79 -0.02 10.68
CA ALA A 103 -28.77 -0.64 9.34
C ALA A 103 -27.82 0.03 8.32
N LEU A 104 -26.77 0.72 8.82
CA LEU A 104 -25.70 1.29 7.99
C LEU A 104 -24.68 0.23 7.55
N LEU A 105 -24.57 -0.87 8.31
CA LEU A 105 -23.81 -2.06 7.95
C LEU A 105 -24.70 -3.31 8.05
N PRO A 106 -24.78 -4.14 6.98
CA PRO A 106 -25.44 -5.43 7.03
C PRO A 106 -24.80 -6.35 8.08
N PRO A 107 -25.58 -6.87 9.06
CA PRO A 107 -25.06 -7.79 10.07
C PRO A 107 -24.39 -9.04 9.50
N GLU A 108 -24.85 -9.52 8.33
CA GLU A 108 -24.33 -10.71 7.66
C GLU A 108 -22.88 -10.51 7.20
N LEU A 109 -22.52 -9.30 6.77
CA LEU A 109 -21.14 -8.96 6.38
C LEU A 109 -20.18 -9.01 7.57
N VAL A 110 -20.68 -8.74 8.78
CA VAL A 110 -19.86 -8.74 10.00
C VAL A 110 -19.83 -10.14 10.61
N PHE A 111 -20.99 -10.70 10.94
CA PHE A 111 -21.07 -11.95 11.69
C PHE A 111 -20.81 -13.20 10.85
N GLY A 112 -20.88 -13.09 9.53
CA GLY A 112 -20.48 -14.14 8.58
C GLY A 112 -18.98 -14.11 8.25
N ASN A 113 -18.26 -13.04 8.60
CA ASN A 113 -16.83 -12.93 8.33
C ASN A 113 -16.03 -13.75 9.36
N PRO A 114 -15.18 -14.72 8.94
CA PRO A 114 -14.38 -15.54 9.85
C PRO A 114 -13.34 -14.73 10.64
N GLY A 115 -12.98 -13.52 10.19
CA GLY A 115 -12.10 -12.60 10.89
C GLY A 115 -12.77 -11.82 12.03
N PHE A 116 -14.11 -11.90 12.18
CA PHE A 116 -14.79 -11.26 13.30
C PHE A 116 -14.69 -12.09 14.58
N LEU A 117 -13.96 -11.56 15.57
CA LEU A 117 -13.67 -12.26 16.81
C LEU A 117 -14.73 -11.98 17.87
N ARG A 118 -15.82 -12.76 17.86
CA ARG A 118 -16.94 -12.64 18.83
C ARG A 118 -16.50 -12.49 20.30
N PRO A 119 -15.46 -13.19 20.81
CA PRO A 119 -15.00 -13.04 22.19
C PRO A 119 -14.40 -11.66 22.52
N CYS A 120 -13.99 -10.88 21.52
CA CYS A 120 -13.37 -9.56 21.73
C CYS A 120 -14.37 -8.44 22.04
N ARG A 121 -15.68 -8.74 22.03
CA ARG A 121 -16.71 -7.75 22.33
C ARG A 121 -16.57 -7.21 23.75
N GLY A 122 -16.56 -5.87 23.88
CA GLY A 122 -16.50 -5.17 25.16
C GLY A 122 -15.15 -5.25 25.88
N LEU A 123 -14.11 -5.79 25.24
CA LEU A 123 -12.76 -5.76 25.81
C LEU A 123 -12.23 -4.31 25.81
N PRO A 124 -11.53 -3.90 26.88
CA PRO A 124 -10.85 -2.60 26.89
C PRO A 124 -9.71 -2.62 25.87
N VAL A 125 -9.67 -1.59 25.03
CA VAL A 125 -8.61 -1.40 24.03
C VAL A 125 -7.75 -0.19 24.43
N PRO A 126 -6.44 -0.36 24.66
CA PRO A 126 -5.57 0.74 25.03
C PRO A 126 -5.63 1.89 24.02
N GLY A 127 -5.94 3.09 24.50
CA GLY A 127 -5.99 4.31 23.69
C GLY A 127 -7.12 4.34 22.66
N ASP A 128 -8.14 3.48 22.79
CA ASP A 128 -9.27 3.35 21.85
C ASP A 128 -8.84 3.15 20.39
N CYS A 129 -7.67 2.55 20.19
CA CYS A 129 -7.08 2.28 18.88
C CYS A 129 -7.30 0.80 18.53
N HIS A 130 -8.31 0.52 17.72
CA HIS A 130 -8.65 -0.83 17.26
C HIS A 130 -7.87 -1.23 16.00
N LEU A 131 -7.47 -0.25 15.17
CA LEU A 131 -6.70 -0.46 13.96
C LEU A 131 -5.28 0.08 14.11
N HIS A 132 -4.35 -0.79 14.51
CA HIS A 132 -2.94 -0.40 14.71
C HIS A 132 -2.13 -0.27 13.42
N LEU A 133 -2.50 -1.02 12.38
CA LEU A 133 -1.81 -1.03 11.10
C LEU A 133 -2.84 -1.01 9.97
N PHE A 134 -2.64 -0.06 9.05
CA PHE A 134 -3.43 0.05 7.83
C PHE A 134 -2.48 0.21 6.64
N ALA A 135 -2.66 -0.63 5.63
CA ALA A 135 -1.97 -0.56 4.35
C ALA A 135 -3.01 -0.56 3.24
N ALA A 136 -2.88 0.34 2.28
CA ALA A 136 -3.81 0.58 1.18
C ALA A 136 -3.09 0.66 -0.16
#